data_AF-A0A1I4IX69-F1
#
_entry.id   AF-A0A1I4IX69-F1
#
_cell.length_a   1.000
_cell.length_b   1.000
_cell.length_c   1.000
_cell.angle_alpha   90.00
_cell.angle_beta   90.00
_cell.angle_gamma   90.00
#
_symmetry.space_group_name_H-M   'P 1'
#
loop_
_entity.id
_entity.type
_entity.pdbx_description
1 polymer ?
#
loop_
_entity_poly.entity_id
_entity_poly.type
_entity_poly.pdbx_seq_one_letter_code
_entity_poly.pdbx_strand_id
1 'polypeptide(L)' 'MARKQKCEIYSRVVGYLSPVSDWNKGKKEEFKDRQTFKLAKN' A
#
# COMPACT_ATOMS: atom_id res chain seq x y z
N MET A 1 -27.45 15.85 7.13
CA MET A 1 -26.89 14.53 6.72
C MET A 1 -25.42 14.71 6.40
N ALA A 2 -24.50 14.00 7.07
CA ALA A 2 -23.07 14.13 6.79
C ALA A 2 -22.69 13.41 5.48
N ARG A 3 -21.98 14.09 4.58
CA ARG A 3 -21.47 13.52 3.32
C ARG A 3 -20.22 12.68 3.64
N LYS A 4 -20.27 11.38 3.36
CA LYS A 4 -19.09 10.50 3.47
C LYS A 4 -18.17 10.73 2.27
N GLN A 5 -16.87 10.86 2.53
CA GLN A 5 -15.82 10.90 1.50
C GLN A 5 -15.01 9.60 1.55
N LYS A 6 -14.57 9.13 0.38
CA LYS A 6 -13.68 7.98 0.27
C LYS A 6 -12.28 8.38 0.74
N CYS A 7 -11.68 7.57 1.61
CA CYS A 7 -10.28 7.76 2.00
C CYS A 7 -9.36 7.22 0.90
N GLU A 8 -8.42 8.05 0.44
CA GLU A 8 -7.34 7.62 -0.44
C GLU A 8 -6.22 7.00 0.39
N ILE A 9 -5.78 5.82 -0.03
CA ILE A 9 -4.73 5.06 0.65
C ILE A 9 -3.45 5.20 -0.16
N TYR A 10 -2.38 5.61 0.49
CA TYR A 10 -1.06 5.75 -0.12
C TYR A 10 -0.09 4.71 0.42
N SER A 11 0.82 4.27 -0.44
CA SER A 11 1.89 3.34 -0.06
C SER A 11 3.18 3.67 -0.80
N ARG A 12 4.32 3.40 -0.15
CA ARG A 12 5.66 3.63 -0.69
C ARG A 12 6.13 2.38 -1.45
N VAL A 13 6.23 2.50 -2.77
CA VAL A 13 6.62 1.38 -3.65
C VAL A 13 8.06 1.48 -4.12
N VAL A 14 8.43 2.61 -4.75
CA VAL A 14 9.75 2.87 -5.39
C VAL A 14 10.44 4.12 -4.83
N GLY A 15 10.37 4.32 -3.52
CA GLY A 15 11.02 5.45 -2.84
C GLY A 15 10.12 6.68 -2.60
N TYR A 16 8.99 6.82 -3.29
CA TYR A 16 7.97 7.85 -3.03
C TYR A 16 6.59 7.26 -2.71
N LEU A 17 5.70 8.09 -2.17
CA LEU A 17 4.31 7.71 -1.87
C LEU A 17 3.46 7.77 -3.14
N SER A 18 2.77 6.67 -3.44
CA SER A 18 1.86 6.55 -4.57
C SER A 18 0.49 6.07 -4.09
N PRO A 19 -0.62 6.56 -4.67
CA PRO A 19 -1.96 6.09 -4.31
C PRO A 19 -2.14 4.64 -4.74
N VAL A 20 -2.69 3.81 -3.85
CA VAL A 20 -2.90 2.37 -4.08
C VAL A 20 -3.97 2.12 -5.16
N SER A 21 -4.87 3.09 -5.38
CA SER A 21 -5.86 3.04 -6.46
C SER A 21 -5.23 2.91 -7.84
N ASP A 22 -4.03 3.48 -8.03
CA ASP A 22 -3.37 3.61 -9.33
C ASP A 22 -2.37 2.47 -9.59
N TRP A 23 -2.38 1.43 -8.76
CA TRP A 23 -1.50 0.29 -8.93
C TRP A 23 -1.94 -0.57 -10.11
N ASN A 24 -1.02 -0.75 -11.06
CA ASN A 24 -1.18 -1.70 -12.16
C ASN A 24 -1.09 -3.15 -11.64
N LYS A 25 -1.36 -4.13 -12.52
CA LYS A 25 -1.33 -5.56 -12.16
C LYS A 25 0.03 -6.00 -11.62
N GLY A 26 1.12 -5.55 -12.22
CA GLY A 26 2.49 -5.89 -11.80
C GLY A 26 2.79 -5.46 -10.36
N LYS A 27 2.55 -4.19 -10.02
CA LYS A 27 2.76 -3.67 -8.65
C LYS A 27 1.94 -4.41 -7.59
N LYS A 28 0.72 -4.86 -7.95
CA LYS A 28 -0.11 -5.65 -7.04
C LYS A 28 0.47 -7.03 -6.78
N GLU A 29 1.03 -7.69 -7.80
CA GLU A 29 1.72 -8.97 -7.61
C GLU A 29 3.04 -8.77 -6.84
N GLU A 30 3.88 -7.79 -7.22
CA GLU A 30 5.11 -7.45 -6.51
C GLU A 30 4.88 -7.15 -5.02
N PHE A 31 3.75 -6.52 -4.68
CA PHE A 31 3.40 -6.24 -3.29
C PHE A 31 3.11 -7.51 -2.48
N LYS A 32 2.51 -8.55 -3.08
CA LYS A 32 2.25 -9.83 -2.42
C LYS A 32 3.55 -10.56 -2.08
N ASP A 33 4.57 -10.40 -2.92
CA ASP A 33 5.87 -11.03 -2.74
C ASP A 33 6.77 -10.31 -1.71
N ARG A 34 6.33 -9.15 -1.19
CA ARG A 34 7.09 -8.39 -0.18
C ARG A 34 7.17 -9.15 1.13
N GLN A 35 8.39 -9.31 1.64
CA GLN A 35 8.62 -9.83 2.97
C GLN A 35 8.77 -8.68 3.96
N THR A 36 8.06 -8.78 5.09
CA THR A 36 8.19 -7.84 6.20
C THR A 36 9.22 -8.35 7.18
N PHE A 37 10.05 -7.45 7.68
CA PHE A 37 10.95 -7.79 8.78
C PHE A 37 10.10 -8.03 10.04
N LYS A 38 10.12 -9.25 10.56
CA LYS A 38 9.51 -9.57 11.85
C LYS A 38 10.56 -9.32 12.92
N LEU A 39 10.31 -8.36 13.82
CA LEU A 39 11.07 -8.30 15.06
C LEU A 39 10.80 -9.59 15.85
N ALA A 40 11.84 -10.35 16.15
CA ALA A 40 11.74 -11.42 17.13
C ALA A 40 11.30 -10.80 18.46
N LYS A 41 10.15 -11.25 18.97
CA LYS A 41 9.77 -10.92 20.35
C LYS A 41 10.61 -11.81 21.25
N ASN A 42 11.39 -11.18 22.13
CA ASN A 42 12.00 -11.86 23.27
C ASN A 42 10.92 -12.29 24.27
#